data_AF-A0A3E5GBT7-F1
#
_entry.id   AF-A0A3E5GBT7-F1
#
_cell.length_a   1.000
_cell.length_b   1.000
_cell.length_c   1.000
_cell.angle_alpha   90.00
_cell.angle_beta   90.00
_cell.angle_gamma   90.00
#
_symmetry.space_group_name_H-M   'P 1'
#
loop_
_entity.id
_entity.type
_entity.pdbx_description
1 polymer ?
#
loop_
_entity_poly.entity_id
_entity_poly.type
_entity_poly.pdbx_seq_one_letter_code
_entity_poly.pdbx_strand_id
1 'polypeptide(L)'
;MLGVRLHRLDQVETATSVAAAVIAGIGVGVFKDFSVVDQFVKREKTFVPREEYKPVYDHQKKLFEKGYECLLDYYKMSAEE
;
A
#
# COMPACT_ATOMS: atom_id res chain seq x y z
N MET A 1 3.16 -9.01 -9.54
CA MET A 1 1.83 -8.87 -8.92
C MET A 1 1.15 -7.54 -9.22
N LEU A 2 1.64 -6.36 -8.78
CA LEU A 2 0.95 -5.09 -9.05
C LEU A 2 1.35 -4.39 -10.37
N GLY A 3 2.51 -4.72 -10.95
CA GLY A 3 2.96 -4.13 -12.22
C GLY A 3 3.29 -2.64 -12.16
N VAL A 4 3.33 -2.04 -10.97
CA VAL A 4 3.64 -0.61 -10.76
C VAL A 4 4.98 -0.42 -10.07
N ARG A 5 5.57 0.76 -10.26
CA ARG A 5 6.75 1.20 -9.52
C ARG A 5 6.39 1.38 -8.04
N LEU A 6 7.13 0.73 -7.16
CA LEU A 6 6.94 0.85 -5.72
C LEU A 6 8.03 1.77 -5.14
N HIS A 7 7.61 2.73 -4.34
CA HIS A 7 8.49 3.60 -3.57
C HIS A 7 8.40 3.21 -2.10
N ARG A 8 9.51 2.77 -1.52
CA ARG A 8 9.65 2.62 -0.07
C ARG A 8 10.08 3.95 0.50
N LEU A 9 9.35 4.40 1.51
CA LEU A 9 9.65 5.61 2.26
C LEU A 9 10.54 5.25 3.46
N ASP A 10 11.35 6.19 3.92
CA ASP A 10 12.30 6.02 5.02
C ASP A 10 11.62 5.91 6.40
N GLN A 11 10.50 6.61 6.59
CA GLN A 11 9.82 6.76 7.87
C GLN A 11 8.36 6.28 7.81
N VAL A 12 8.14 5.01 7.48
CA VAL A 12 6.78 4.45 7.40
C VAL A 12 6.13 4.34 8.79
N GLU A 13 6.89 4.01 9.83
CA GLU A 13 6.35 3.80 11.19
C GLU A 13 5.87 5.09 11.85
N THR A 14 6.51 6.22 11.52
CA THR A 14 6.18 7.54 12.07
C THR A 14 5.28 8.35 11.13
N ALA A 15 4.82 7.78 10.01
CA ALA A 15 4.03 8.49 8.99
C ALA A 15 2.78 9.16 9.59
N THR A 16 2.07 8.48 10.50
CA THR A 16 0.90 9.02 11.18
C THR A 16 1.24 10.23 12.06
N SER A 17 2.35 10.14 12.81
CA SER A 17 2.81 11.23 13.68
C SER A 17 3.26 12.45 12.89
N VAL A 18 3.98 12.23 11.78
CA VAL A 18 4.40 13.29 10.86
C VAL A 18 3.17 13.98 10.26
N ALA A 19 2.17 13.21 9.80
CA ALA A 19 0.93 13.77 9.27
C ALA A 19 0.20 14.63 10.32
N ALA A 20 0.08 14.15 11.56
CA ALA A 20 -0.54 14.89 12.64
C ALA A 20 0.19 16.21 12.94
N ALA A 21 1.54 16.18 12.99
CA ALA A 21 2.35 17.37 13.20
C ALA A 21 2.21 18.39 12.06
N VAL A 22 2.14 17.94 10.81
CA VAL A 22 1.92 18.82 9.65
C VAL A 22 0.55 19.48 9.71
N ILE A 23 -0.52 18.71 10.00
CA ILE A 23 -1.88 19.25 10.13
C ILE A 23 -1.93 20.30 11.25
N ALA A 24 -1.35 20.01 12.41
CA ALA A 24 -1.26 20.96 13.52
C ALA A 24 -0.47 22.23 13.13
N GLY A 25 0.65 22.07 12.42
CA GLY A 25 1.45 23.19 11.95
C GLY A 25 0.73 24.08 10.93
N ILE A 26 -0.11 23.52 10.06
CA ILE A 26 -0.98 24.30 9.17
C ILE A 26 -2.08 25.01 9.99
N GLY A 27 -2.69 24.31 10.94
CA GLY A 27 -3.75 24.88 11.80
C GLY A 27 -3.29 26.06 12.65
N VAL A 28 -2.03 26.07 13.08
CA VAL A 28 -1.40 27.17 13.85
C VAL A 28 -0.78 28.24 12.92
N GLY A 29 -0.76 28.02 11.61
CA GLY A 29 -0.21 28.96 10.62
C GLY A 29 1.32 28.91 10.47
N VAL A 30 1.97 27.88 11.01
CA VAL A 30 3.42 27.63 10.86
C VAL A 30 3.76 27.18 9.45
N PHE A 31 2.87 26.41 8.81
CA PHE A 31 3.03 25.94 7.44
C PHE A 31 1.95 26.50 6.52
N LYS A 32 2.34 26.83 5.29
CA LYS A 32 1.43 27.41 4.29
C LYS A 32 0.47 26.38 3.70
N ASP A 33 0.96 25.16 3.48
CA ASP A 33 0.22 24.08 2.84
C ASP A 33 0.89 22.71 3.11
N PHE A 34 0.26 21.65 2.62
CA PHE A 34 0.69 20.26 2.81
C PHE A 34 1.96 19.88 2.03
N SER A 35 2.50 20.74 1.17
CA SER A 35 3.74 20.44 0.43
C SER A 35 4.95 20.29 1.37
N VAL A 36 4.83 20.74 2.63
CA VAL A 36 5.88 20.53 3.64
C VAL A 36 6.09 19.05 3.98
N VAL A 37 5.12 18.18 3.73
CA VAL A 37 5.23 16.73 3.99
C VAL A 37 6.42 16.11 3.26
N ASP A 38 6.74 16.61 2.05
CA ASP A 38 7.87 16.12 1.25
C ASP A 38 9.24 16.36 1.92
N GLN A 39 9.32 17.27 2.89
CA GLN A 39 10.54 17.51 3.66
C GLN A 39 10.75 16.45 4.76
N PHE A 40 9.65 15.87 5.25
CA PHE A 40 9.65 14.91 6.35
C PHE A 40 9.62 13.46 5.88
N VAL A 41 9.13 13.21 4.67
CA VAL A 41 9.00 11.86 4.10
C VAL A 41 9.92 11.71 2.91
N LYS A 42 11.00 10.94 3.03
CA LYS A 42 11.95 10.73 1.94
C LYS A 42 11.74 9.37 1.29
N ARG A 43 11.91 9.34 -0.04
CA ARG A 43 11.91 8.09 -0.81
C ARG A 43 13.25 7.40 -0.59
N GLU A 44 13.27 6.34 0.21
CA GLU A 44 14.46 5.55 0.50
C GLU A 44 14.85 4.66 -0.67
N LYS A 45 13.89 3.93 -1.23
CA LYS A 45 14.16 2.93 -2.27
C LYS A 45 13.06 2.84 -3.31
N THR A 46 13.45 2.68 -4.56
CA THR A 46 12.52 2.48 -5.67
C THR A 46 12.67 1.06 -6.22
N PHE A 47 11.55 0.34 -6.35
CA PHE A 47 11.48 -0.98 -6.94
C PHE A 47 10.68 -0.90 -8.24
N VAL A 48 11.28 -1.35 -9.33
CA VAL A 48 10.65 -1.39 -10.66
C VAL A 48 10.22 -2.83 -10.94
N PRO A 49 9.01 -3.06 -11.49
CA PRO A 49 8.58 -4.39 -11.91
C PRO A 49 9.56 -5.00 -12.90
N ARG A 50 9.84 -6.29 -12.71
CA ARG A 50 10.59 -7.09 -13.68
C ARG A 50 9.58 -7.83 -14.55
N GLU A 51 9.54 -7.50 -15.84
CA GLU A 51 8.57 -8.06 -16.78
C GLU A 51 8.69 -9.58 -16.90
N GLU A 52 9.91 -10.11 -16.79
CA GLU A 52 10.22 -11.55 -16.83
C GLU A 52 9.44 -12.37 -15.79
N TYR A 53 9.13 -11.80 -14.62
CA TYR A 53 8.40 -12.52 -13.56
C TYR A 53 6.89 -12.28 -13.59
N LYS A 54 6.39 -11.41 -14.48
CA LYS A 54 4.96 -11.16 -14.65
C LYS A 54 4.16 -12.45 -14.89
N PRO A 55 4.53 -13.37 -15.81
CA PRO A 55 3.76 -14.59 -16.04
C PRO A 55 3.69 -15.51 -14.81
N VAL A 56 4.75 -15.55 -13.99
CA VAL A 56 4.77 -16.34 -12.75
C VAL A 56 3.75 -15.80 -11.76
N TYR A 57 3.71 -14.48 -11.55
CA TYR A 57 2.72 -13.86 -10.68
C TYR A 57 1.29 -13.97 -11.21
N ASP A 58 1.09 -13.88 -12.52
CA ASP A 58 -0.24 -14.03 -13.13
C ASP A 58 -0.79 -15.44 -12.93
N HIS A 59 0.07 -16.46 -13.05
CA HIS A 59 -0.30 -17.84 -12.75
C HIS A 59 -0.67 -18.03 -11.26
N GLN A 60 0.16 -17.52 -10.35
CA GLN A 60 -0.10 -17.61 -8.91
C GLN A 60 -1.39 -16.88 -8.51
N LYS A 61 -1.67 -15.70 -9.10
CA LYS A 61 -2.90 -14.94 -8.87
C LYS A 61 -4.14 -15.77 -9.25
N LYS A 62 -4.12 -16.44 -10.41
CA LYS A 62 -5.23 -17.31 -10.84
C LYS A 62 -5.49 -18.46 -9.86
N LEU A 63 -4.43 -19.08 -9.32
CA LEU A 63 -4.58 -20.15 -8.32
C LEU A 63 -5.15 -19.60 -7.00
N PHE A 64 -4.67 -18.44 -6.56
CA PHE A 64 -5.18 -17.77 -5.37
C PHE A 64 -6.67 -17.42 -5.50
N GLU A 65 -7.09 -16.87 -6.64
CA GLU A 65 -8.50 -16.54 -6.91
C GLU A 65 -9.40 -17.77 -6.87
N LYS A 66 -8.98 -18.86 -7.49
CA LYS A 66 -9.72 -20.14 -7.41
C LYS A 66 -9.85 -20.64 -5.98
N GLY A 67 -8.77 -20.57 -5.20
CA GLY A 67 -8.80 -20.95 -3.78
C GLY A 67 -9.76 -20.06 -2.98
N TYR A 68 -9.77 -18.76 -3.25
CA TYR A 68 -10.68 -17.81 -2.62
C TYR A 68 -12.15 -18.10 -2.95
N GLU A 69 -12.47 -18.38 -4.22
CA GLU A 69 -13.83 -18.77 -4.64
C GLU A 69 -14.32 -20.03 -3.92
N CYS A 70 -13.49 -21.08 -3.87
CA CYS A 70 -13.84 -22.31 -3.16
C CYS A 70 -14.08 -22.07 -1.66
N LEU A 71 -13.24 -21.25 -1.01
CA LEU A 71 -13.40 -20.92 0.41
C LEU A 71 -14.65 -20.06 0.64
N LEU A 72 -14.93 -19.12 -0.25
CA LEU A 72 -16.12 -18.28 -0.17
C LEU A 72 -17.39 -19.12 -0.22
N ASP A 73 -17.46 -20.08 -1.14
CA ASP A 73 -18.62 -20.97 -1.28
C ASP A 73 -18.77 -21.86 -0.04
N TYR A 74 -17.66 -22.41 0.48
CA TYR A 74 -17.67 -23.18 1.73
C TYR A 74 -18.24 -22.37 2.90
N TYR A 75 -17.77 -21.12 3.08
CA TYR A 75 -18.25 -20.28 4.18
C TYR A 75 -19.72 -19.87 4.04
N LYS A 76 -20.21 -19.66 2.81
CA LYS A 76 -21.64 -19.40 2.57
C LYS A 76 -22.49 -20.61 2.95
N MET A 77 -22.08 -21.81 2.53
CA MET A 77 -22.77 -23.05 2.89
C MET A 77 -22.80 -23.27 4.41
N SER A 78 -21.70 -23.00 5.12
CA SER A 78 -21.63 -23.15 6.57
C SER A 78 -22.41 -22.09 7.36
N ALA A 79 -22.83 -20.99 6.72
CA ALA A 79 -23.58 -19.91 7.36
C ALA A 79 -25.10 -20.05 7.20
N GLU A 80 -25.54 -21.01 6.38
CA GLU A 80 -26.96 -21.33 6.14
C GLU A 80 -27.46 -22.52 7.00
N GLU A 81 -26.60 -23.10 7.85
CA GLU A 81 -26.93 -24.01 8.97
C GLU A 81 -27.15 -23.26 10.29
#